data_AF-A0AAN0MDR4-F1
#
_entry.id   AF-A0AAN0MDR4-F1
#
_cell.length_a   1.000
_cell.length_b   1.000
_cell.length_c   1.000
_cell.angle_alpha   90.00
_cell.angle_beta   90.00
_cell.angle_gamma   90.00
#
_symmetry.space_group_name_H-M   'P 1'
#
loop_
_entity.id
_entity.type
_entity.pdbx_description
1 polymer ?
#
loop_
_entity_poly.entity_id
_entity_poly.type
_entity_poly.pdbx_seq_one_letter_code
_entity_poly.pdbx_strand_id
1 'polypeptide(L)'
;MPDNFTATLRGLTQAFTRQKGIAFRWFGQTAYRVPKHVADMLSPEARDIVLRSSLEKHLYENFYLPGIATPIRRAPFVIDAGLDPQAFRQAIFGANQLGRHVRTRWTLGPRVEGGQVITRDGLQVLLDDETYSARNAVTAPDQQMLSLDSPTAHAKLSPGHIMFRTSAALDSSDIIRFYWHILPRGAAALTRAVTGVLGPLNVPFNFKVIDRPANFDRCDAAVLYVGRDQMPIVGPALPQIHKAVHDSLRDGWPALTLGLAKGLAVAEDPGGGQSFGMARCGLLASALLEGSDPMDAIATGFTQAGLNLARPYLKSGSDGDWIDTIPDIASPKLPRARTTTADPAGLATRIADDIAGRAIWHQGRCTWMGAANEIARSMTDRRIRALDASVYDGTAGLAIVFAELAAASGEPSARKTALGAAAPCRRHQRQ
;
A
#
# COMPACT_ATOMS: atom_id res chain seq x y z
N MET A 1 -21.66 16.46 -10.76
CA MET A 1 -20.87 16.75 -9.53
C MET A 1 -19.45 17.24 -9.89
N PRO A 2 -19.24 18.51 -10.27
CA PRO A 2 -17.91 19.01 -10.67
C PRO A 2 -17.11 19.75 -9.56
N ASP A 3 -17.73 20.25 -8.49
CA ASP A 3 -17.09 21.28 -7.64
C ASP A 3 -16.19 20.77 -6.50
N ASN A 4 -16.05 19.47 -6.30
CA ASN A 4 -15.37 18.93 -5.11
C ASN A 4 -13.83 18.89 -5.21
N PHE A 5 -13.28 18.65 -6.41
CA PHE A 5 -11.83 18.48 -6.56
C PHE A 5 -11.08 19.80 -6.39
N THR A 6 -11.61 20.90 -6.91
CA THR A 6 -11.04 22.24 -6.75
C THR A 6 -10.94 22.64 -5.28
N ALA A 7 -11.98 22.39 -4.48
CA ALA A 7 -11.96 22.67 -3.05
C ALA A 7 -10.93 21.79 -2.31
N THR A 8 -10.87 20.51 -2.65
CA THR A 8 -9.90 19.55 -2.08
C THR A 8 -8.45 19.97 -2.38
N LEU A 9 -8.17 20.39 -3.62
CA LEU A 9 -6.86 20.88 -4.04
C LEU A 9 -6.50 22.22 -3.40
N ARG A 10 -7.45 23.14 -3.25
CA ARG A 10 -7.24 24.40 -2.52
C ARG A 10 -6.87 24.16 -1.06
N GLY A 11 -7.51 23.19 -0.40
CA GLY A 11 -7.12 22.79 0.95
C GLY A 11 -5.69 22.24 1.02
N LEU A 12 -5.27 21.48 0.00
CA LEU A 12 -3.88 21.02 -0.13
C LEU A 12 -2.89 22.17 -0.34
N THR A 13 -3.20 23.12 -1.21
CA THR A 13 -2.26 24.23 -1.51
C THR A 13 -2.12 25.18 -0.33
N GLN A 14 -3.18 25.36 0.47
CA GLN A 14 -3.14 26.09 1.74
C GLN A 14 -2.32 25.37 2.82
N ALA A 15 -2.32 24.03 2.82
CA ALA A 15 -1.56 23.25 3.79
C ALA A 15 -0.05 23.24 3.47
N PHE A 16 0.33 23.34 2.20
CA PHE A 16 1.71 23.24 1.74
C PHE A 16 2.43 24.59 1.71
N THR A 17 3.72 24.60 2.06
CA THR A 17 4.58 25.75 1.80
C THR A 17 6.00 25.30 1.46
N ARG A 18 6.46 25.57 0.24
CA ARG A 18 7.85 25.34 -0.16
C ARG A 18 8.81 26.18 0.69
N GLN A 19 9.94 25.60 1.08
CA GLN A 19 11.00 26.31 1.81
C GLN A 19 12.27 26.40 0.96
N LYS A 20 13.21 27.27 1.35
CA LYS A 20 14.55 27.30 0.73
C LYS A 20 15.29 25.97 1.00
N GLY A 21 16.01 25.48 -0.01
CA GLY A 21 16.73 24.20 0.06
C GLY A 21 15.80 22.98 -0.07
N ILE A 22 16.23 21.83 0.46
CA ILE A 22 15.48 20.57 0.39
C ILE A 22 14.52 20.47 1.59
N ALA A 23 13.50 21.33 1.60
CA ALA A 23 12.55 21.40 2.70
C ALA A 23 11.16 21.90 2.29
N PHE A 24 10.14 21.48 3.03
CA PHE A 24 8.79 22.02 2.93
C PHE A 24 8.09 22.00 4.29
N ARG A 25 7.08 22.88 4.43
CA ARG A 25 6.16 22.90 5.57
C ARG A 25 4.81 22.32 5.17
N TRP A 26 4.14 21.74 6.14
CA TRP A 26 2.80 21.19 6.05
C TRP A 26 1.99 21.64 7.27
N PHE A 27 0.84 22.28 7.06
CA PHE A 27 0.05 22.94 8.11
C PHE A 27 0.90 23.85 9.01
N GLY A 28 1.79 24.64 8.39
CA GLY A 28 2.67 25.55 9.12
C GLY A 28 3.77 24.87 9.94
N GLN A 29 3.93 23.55 9.94
CA GLN A 29 5.03 22.87 10.62
C GLN A 29 6.07 22.37 9.62
N THR A 30 7.34 22.31 10.01
CA THR A 30 8.39 21.70 9.15
C THR A 30 8.10 20.22 9.01
N ALA A 31 7.70 19.81 7.81
CA ALA A 31 7.31 18.44 7.52
C ALA A 31 8.50 17.60 7.06
N TYR A 32 9.37 18.22 6.28
CA TYR A 32 10.59 17.59 5.77
C TYR A 32 11.69 18.64 5.65
N ARG A 33 12.90 18.26 6.03
CA ARG A 33 14.11 19.06 5.85
C ARG A 33 15.33 18.14 5.85
N VAL A 34 16.12 18.23 4.79
CA VAL A 34 17.47 17.63 4.78
C VAL A 34 18.44 18.61 5.47
N PRO A 35 19.26 18.16 6.43
CA PRO A 35 20.30 18.98 7.04
C PRO A 35 21.25 19.56 6.00
N LYS A 36 21.72 20.79 6.21
CA LYS A 36 22.56 21.51 5.24
C LYS A 36 23.80 20.72 4.81
N HIS A 37 24.51 20.10 5.76
CA HIS A 37 25.72 19.32 5.45
C HIS A 37 25.44 18.13 4.53
N VAL A 38 24.28 17.50 4.62
CA VAL A 38 23.86 16.42 3.69
C VAL A 38 23.45 17.01 2.35
N ALA A 39 22.69 18.11 2.36
CA ALA A 39 22.27 18.78 1.13
C ALA A 39 23.48 19.27 0.30
N ASP A 40 24.51 19.78 0.96
CA ASP A 40 25.75 20.26 0.32
C ASP A 40 26.53 19.12 -0.38
N MET A 41 26.36 17.87 0.05
CA MET A 41 26.94 16.68 -0.60
C MET A 41 26.17 16.21 -1.85
N LEU A 42 24.95 16.70 -2.06
CA LEU A 42 24.08 16.29 -3.18
C LEU A 42 24.23 17.24 -4.37
N SER A 43 24.25 16.69 -5.59
CA SER A 43 24.14 17.49 -6.83
C SER A 43 22.79 18.20 -6.90
N PRO A 44 22.66 19.31 -7.65
CA PRO A 44 21.38 19.99 -7.84
C PRO A 44 20.22 19.06 -8.25
N GLU A 45 20.48 18.13 -9.18
CA GLU A 45 19.51 17.16 -9.67
C GLU A 45 19.10 16.18 -8.56
N ALA A 46 20.06 15.70 -7.77
CA ALA A 46 19.78 14.82 -6.64
C ALA A 46 18.95 15.52 -5.55
N ARG A 47 19.17 16.83 -5.34
CA ARG A 47 18.37 17.63 -4.39
C ARG A 47 16.91 17.69 -4.82
N ASP A 48 16.65 17.92 -6.10
CA ASP A 48 15.29 17.99 -6.65
C ASP A 48 14.60 16.62 -6.63
N ILE A 49 15.30 15.54 -6.95
CA ILE A 49 14.77 14.17 -6.86
C ILE A 49 14.37 13.84 -5.42
N VAL A 50 15.23 14.14 -4.45
CA VAL A 50 14.95 13.88 -3.03
C VAL A 50 13.76 14.71 -2.54
N LEU A 51 13.70 15.99 -2.89
CA LEU A 51 12.59 16.86 -2.50
C LEU A 51 11.26 16.39 -3.10
N ARG A 52 11.24 16.11 -4.41
CA ARG A 52 10.06 15.65 -5.14
C ARG A 52 9.55 14.32 -4.60
N SER A 53 10.43 13.33 -4.44
CA SER A 53 10.07 12.01 -3.90
C SER A 53 9.55 12.08 -2.46
N SER A 54 10.14 12.97 -1.64
CA SER A 54 9.70 13.17 -0.26
C SER A 54 8.32 13.84 -0.20
N LEU A 55 8.07 14.84 -1.07
CA LEU A 55 6.77 15.48 -1.17
C LEU A 55 5.71 14.53 -1.72
N GLU A 56 6.01 13.76 -2.76
CA GLU A 56 5.11 12.74 -3.32
C GLU A 56 4.64 11.77 -2.23
N LYS A 57 5.58 11.16 -1.49
CA LYS A 57 5.26 10.27 -0.37
C LYS A 57 4.43 10.98 0.69
N HIS A 58 4.78 12.21 1.03
CA HIS A 58 4.05 13.00 2.02
C HIS A 58 2.60 13.28 1.61
N LEU A 59 2.38 13.67 0.35
CA LEU A 59 1.06 13.88 -0.23
C LEU A 59 0.28 12.57 -0.27
N TYR A 60 0.93 11.45 -0.58
CA TYR A 60 0.28 10.15 -0.55
C TYR A 60 -0.29 9.86 0.85
N GLU A 61 0.54 9.98 1.88
CA GLU A 61 0.18 9.63 3.27
C GLU A 61 -0.79 10.64 3.92
N ASN A 62 -0.61 11.94 3.69
CA ASN A 62 -1.30 13.00 4.45
C ASN A 62 -2.38 13.74 3.66
N PHE A 63 -2.57 13.42 2.38
CA PHE A 63 -3.61 13.99 1.51
C PHE A 63 -4.40 12.91 0.76
N TYR A 64 -3.74 12.00 0.03
CA TYR A 64 -4.43 10.98 -0.76
C TYR A 64 -5.14 9.95 0.12
N LEU A 65 -4.40 9.27 1.01
CA LEU A 65 -4.96 8.22 1.87
C LEU A 65 -6.11 8.73 2.77
N PRO A 66 -6.05 9.95 3.36
CA PRO A 66 -7.14 10.48 4.17
C PRO A 66 -8.30 11.10 3.37
N GLY A 67 -8.11 11.33 2.07
CA GLY A 67 -9.10 11.95 1.18
C GLY A 67 -9.05 13.47 1.07
N ILE A 68 -8.44 14.11 2.07
CA ILE A 68 -8.26 15.56 2.18
C ILE A 68 -6.90 15.83 2.83
N ALA A 69 -6.39 17.05 2.69
CA ALA A 69 -5.17 17.44 3.39
C ALA A 69 -5.41 17.39 4.90
N THR A 70 -4.58 16.61 5.60
CA THR A 70 -4.64 16.48 7.07
C THR A 70 -3.28 16.76 7.69
N PRO A 71 -3.22 17.36 8.90
CA PRO A 71 -1.95 17.55 9.60
C PRO A 71 -1.19 16.24 9.76
N ILE A 72 0.15 16.32 9.87
CA ILE A 72 1.01 15.13 10.05
C ILE A 72 0.53 14.35 11.26
N ARG A 73 0.08 13.12 11.01
CA ARG A 73 -0.32 12.21 12.06
C ARG A 73 0.93 11.61 12.68
N ARG A 74 1.40 12.18 13.79
CA ARG A 74 2.57 11.67 14.56
C ARG A 74 2.31 10.33 15.26
N ALA A 75 1.09 9.80 15.19
CA ALA A 75 0.73 8.47 15.66
C ALA A 75 -0.34 7.87 14.72
N PRO A 76 -0.21 6.61 14.24
CA PRO A 76 -1.32 5.84 13.71
C PRO A 76 -2.52 5.92 14.64
N PHE A 77 -3.69 6.05 14.01
CA PHE A 77 -4.95 5.80 14.69
C PHE A 77 -4.93 4.33 15.11
N VAL A 78 -4.67 4.05 16.37
CA VAL A 78 -4.98 2.73 16.92
C VAL A 78 -6.50 2.69 16.95
N ILE A 79 -7.11 2.11 15.91
CA ILE A 79 -8.40 1.45 16.14
C ILE A 79 -8.02 0.32 17.09
N ASP A 80 -8.09 0.60 18.39
CA ASP A 80 -8.02 -0.44 19.40
C ASP A 80 -9.33 -1.21 19.24
N ALA A 81 -9.31 -2.12 18.27
CA ALA A 81 -10.47 -2.94 18.01
C ALA A 81 -10.52 -4.12 19.00
N GLY A 82 -9.52 -4.26 19.90
CA GLY A 82 -9.31 -5.50 20.64
C GLY A 82 -9.15 -6.72 19.73
N LEU A 83 -8.89 -6.51 18.43
CA LEU A 83 -8.84 -7.58 17.44
C LEU A 83 -7.42 -8.13 17.38
N ASP A 84 -7.29 -9.41 17.73
CA ASP A 84 -6.09 -10.18 17.46
C ASP A 84 -5.77 -10.13 15.94
N PRO A 85 -4.58 -9.63 15.54
CA PRO A 85 -4.18 -9.58 14.13
C PRO A 85 -4.23 -10.92 13.41
N GLN A 86 -3.98 -12.02 14.12
CA GLN A 86 -4.05 -13.36 13.53
C GLN A 86 -5.49 -13.78 13.28
N ALA A 87 -6.38 -13.69 14.28
CA ALA A 87 -7.81 -13.95 14.13
C ALA A 87 -8.44 -13.06 13.05
N PHE A 88 -8.05 -11.78 13.00
CA PHE A 88 -8.48 -10.85 11.97
C PHE A 88 -8.14 -11.33 10.55
N ARG A 89 -6.88 -11.70 10.34
CA ARG A 89 -6.41 -12.25 9.06
C ARG A 89 -7.18 -13.53 8.71
N GLN A 90 -7.33 -14.45 9.66
CA GLN A 90 -8.07 -15.69 9.47
C GLN A 90 -9.54 -15.45 9.09
N ALA A 91 -10.20 -14.48 9.70
CA ALA A 91 -11.57 -14.10 9.36
C ALA A 91 -11.70 -13.60 7.92
N ILE A 92 -10.75 -12.77 7.45
CA ILE A 92 -10.72 -12.31 6.05
C ILE A 92 -10.47 -13.47 5.09
N PHE A 93 -9.52 -14.37 5.40
CA PHE A 93 -9.26 -15.57 4.58
C PHE A 93 -10.47 -16.50 4.51
N GLY A 94 -11.10 -16.80 5.65
CA GLY A 94 -12.27 -17.69 5.75
C GLY A 94 -13.54 -17.11 5.14
N ALA A 95 -13.58 -15.80 4.89
CA ALA A 95 -14.69 -15.15 4.21
C ALA A 95 -14.64 -15.29 2.69
N ASN A 96 -13.49 -15.66 2.12
CA ASN A 96 -13.33 -15.88 0.68
C ASN A 96 -14.33 -16.93 0.16
N GLN A 97 -15.15 -16.54 -0.80
CA GLN A 97 -16.10 -17.43 -1.49
C GLN A 97 -15.54 -17.97 -2.81
N LEU A 98 -14.35 -17.53 -3.23
CA LEU A 98 -13.63 -18.21 -4.30
C LEU A 98 -13.23 -19.60 -3.77
N GLY A 99 -13.35 -20.64 -4.61
CA GLY A 99 -12.85 -21.97 -4.27
C GLY A 99 -11.42 -21.89 -3.74
N ARG A 100 -11.05 -22.77 -2.77
CA ARG A 100 -9.75 -22.72 -2.08
C ARG A 100 -8.57 -22.68 -3.06
N HIS A 101 -8.74 -23.40 -4.16
CA HIS A 101 -7.80 -23.43 -5.26
C HIS A 101 -8.53 -23.23 -6.57
N VAL A 102 -7.84 -22.61 -7.49
CA VAL A 102 -8.16 -22.61 -8.90
C VAL A 102 -7.18 -23.53 -9.61
N ARG A 103 -7.71 -24.38 -10.49
CA ARG A 103 -6.89 -25.12 -11.43
C ARG A 103 -6.41 -24.17 -12.53
N THR A 104 -5.12 -23.89 -12.50
CA THR A 104 -4.44 -23.05 -13.50
C THR A 104 -3.70 -23.91 -14.50
N ARG A 105 -3.77 -23.54 -15.77
CA ARG A 105 -3.06 -24.24 -16.84
C ARG A 105 -1.71 -23.59 -17.07
N TRP A 106 -0.68 -24.40 -17.19
CA TRP A 106 0.71 -24.02 -17.43
C TRP A 106 1.22 -24.77 -18.65
N THR A 107 2.03 -24.13 -19.46
CA THR A 107 2.71 -24.76 -20.59
C THR A 107 3.98 -25.43 -20.09
N LEU A 108 4.21 -26.68 -20.47
CA LEU A 108 5.45 -27.39 -20.17
C LEU A 108 6.59 -26.79 -20.99
N GLY A 109 7.63 -26.34 -20.30
CA GLY A 109 8.89 -25.88 -20.89
C GLY A 109 9.93 -27.00 -20.97
N PRO A 110 11.21 -26.66 -21.19
CA PRO A 110 12.28 -27.65 -21.15
C PRO A 110 12.45 -28.23 -19.74
N ARG A 111 12.87 -29.49 -19.66
CA ARG A 111 13.36 -30.05 -18.41
C ARG A 111 14.80 -29.55 -18.19
N VAL A 112 15.11 -29.19 -16.96
CA VAL A 112 16.45 -28.72 -16.56
C VAL A 112 16.94 -29.53 -15.37
N GLU A 113 18.22 -29.39 -15.02
CA GLU A 113 18.76 -30.04 -13.82
C GLU A 113 18.01 -29.56 -12.57
N GLY A 114 17.40 -30.50 -11.84
CA GLY A 114 16.61 -30.21 -10.64
C GLY A 114 15.11 -30.01 -10.86
N GLY A 115 14.57 -30.14 -12.08
CA GLY A 115 13.12 -30.14 -12.27
C GLY A 115 12.56 -29.86 -13.67
N GLN A 116 11.24 -29.65 -13.71
CA GLN A 116 10.47 -29.30 -14.91
C GLN A 116 10.16 -27.79 -14.94
N VAL A 117 10.58 -27.09 -16.00
CA VAL A 117 10.16 -25.69 -16.20
C VAL A 117 8.72 -25.67 -16.69
N ILE A 118 7.91 -24.81 -16.10
CA ILE A 118 6.54 -24.52 -16.52
C ILE A 118 6.38 -23.03 -16.73
N THR A 119 5.60 -22.65 -17.75
CA THR A 119 5.39 -21.26 -18.14
C THR A 119 3.92 -20.89 -18.12
N ARG A 120 3.58 -19.71 -17.61
CA ARG A 120 2.25 -19.11 -17.76
C ARG A 120 2.35 -17.59 -17.72
N ASP A 121 1.71 -16.90 -18.64
CA ASP A 121 1.65 -15.43 -18.68
C ASP A 121 3.05 -14.76 -18.58
N GLY A 122 4.06 -15.36 -19.23
CA GLY A 122 5.46 -14.90 -19.19
C GLY A 122 6.24 -15.25 -17.91
N LEU A 123 5.59 -15.80 -16.88
CA LEU A 123 6.24 -16.33 -15.68
C LEU A 123 6.74 -17.75 -15.92
N GLN A 124 8.03 -17.97 -15.71
CA GLN A 124 8.64 -19.30 -15.70
C GLN A 124 8.89 -19.74 -14.25
N VAL A 125 8.45 -20.95 -13.91
CA VAL A 125 8.66 -21.57 -12.61
C VAL A 125 9.32 -22.93 -12.81
N LEU A 126 10.37 -23.21 -12.05
CA LEU A 126 10.94 -24.54 -11.95
C LEU A 126 10.16 -25.32 -10.88
N LEU A 127 9.47 -26.38 -11.29
CA LEU A 127 8.95 -27.37 -10.36
C LEU A 127 10.02 -28.40 -10.09
N ASP A 128 10.39 -28.59 -8.83
CA ASP A 128 11.25 -29.70 -8.44
C ASP A 128 10.62 -31.06 -8.80
N ASP A 129 11.46 -32.08 -8.94
CA ASP A 129 11.06 -33.41 -9.39
C ASP A 129 10.03 -34.07 -8.46
N GLU A 130 10.11 -33.79 -7.15
CA GLU A 130 9.19 -34.32 -6.14
C GLU A 130 7.80 -33.72 -6.30
N THR A 131 7.70 -32.39 -6.44
CA THR A 131 6.45 -31.65 -6.64
C THR A 131 5.83 -31.98 -7.99
N TYR A 132 6.65 -32.12 -9.05
CA TYR A 132 6.18 -32.51 -10.38
C TYR A 132 5.57 -33.92 -10.37
N SER A 133 6.20 -34.87 -9.67
CA SER A 133 5.75 -36.26 -9.61
C SER A 133 4.54 -36.48 -8.69
N ALA A 134 4.43 -35.69 -7.60
CA ALA A 134 3.34 -35.80 -6.63
C ALA A 134 2.01 -35.20 -7.12
N ARG A 135 2.07 -34.27 -8.07
CA ARG A 135 0.86 -33.69 -8.67
C ARG A 135 0.48 -34.60 -9.83
N ASN A 136 -0.72 -35.19 -9.78
CA ASN A 136 -1.33 -35.86 -10.93
C ASN A 136 -1.43 -34.87 -12.10
N ALA A 137 -0.33 -34.70 -12.84
CA ALA A 137 -0.29 -34.07 -14.12
C ALA A 137 -1.25 -34.88 -14.97
N VAL A 138 -2.46 -34.37 -15.16
CA VAL A 138 -3.35 -34.88 -16.20
C VAL A 138 -2.66 -34.44 -17.49
N THR A 139 -1.69 -35.24 -17.93
CA THR A 139 -1.19 -35.23 -19.29
C THR A 139 -2.37 -35.64 -20.15
N ALA A 140 -3.14 -34.66 -20.59
CA ALA A 140 -4.03 -34.87 -21.70
C ALA A 140 -3.17 -35.32 -22.91
N PRO A 141 -3.71 -36.14 -23.83
CA PRO A 141 -2.95 -36.72 -24.93
C PRO A 141 -2.24 -35.69 -25.85
N ASP A 142 -2.58 -34.41 -25.73
CA ASP A 142 -1.93 -33.24 -26.35
C ASP A 142 -0.82 -32.65 -25.44
N GLN A 143 0.15 -33.50 -25.10
CA GLN A 143 1.46 -33.37 -24.44
C GLN A 143 2.17 -32.00 -24.22
N GLN A 144 1.52 -30.89 -23.85
CA GLN A 144 2.25 -29.65 -23.50
C GLN A 144 1.66 -28.85 -22.33
N MET A 145 0.70 -29.39 -21.57
CA MET A 145 0.01 -28.62 -20.53
C MET A 145 0.00 -29.33 -19.17
N LEU A 146 0.32 -28.58 -18.11
CA LEU A 146 0.23 -28.99 -16.71
C LEU A 146 -0.85 -28.18 -15.99
N SER A 147 -1.70 -28.84 -15.23
CA SER A 147 -2.69 -28.18 -14.37
C SER A 147 -2.20 -28.12 -12.92
N LEU A 148 -2.09 -26.91 -12.36
CA LEU A 148 -1.70 -26.68 -10.97
C LEU A 148 -2.79 -25.96 -10.19
N ASP A 149 -3.03 -26.44 -8.96
CA ASP A 149 -3.91 -25.78 -8.00
C ASP A 149 -3.20 -24.56 -7.39
N SER A 150 -3.58 -23.36 -7.84
CA SER A 150 -3.15 -22.09 -7.23
C SER A 150 -4.15 -21.68 -6.16
N PRO A 151 -3.72 -21.24 -4.97
CA PRO A 151 -4.60 -20.59 -4.00
C PRO A 151 -5.31 -19.38 -4.64
N THR A 152 -6.54 -19.10 -4.23
CA THR A 152 -7.27 -17.89 -4.65
C THR A 152 -7.04 -16.71 -3.71
N ALA A 153 -6.32 -16.92 -2.60
CA ALA A 153 -6.00 -15.92 -1.61
C ALA A 153 -4.49 -15.94 -1.29
N HIS A 154 -3.85 -14.77 -1.30
CA HIS A 154 -2.39 -14.63 -1.19
C HIS A 154 -2.02 -13.52 -0.21
N ALA A 155 -1.32 -13.86 0.88
CA ALA A 155 -0.82 -12.89 1.86
C ALA A 155 0.55 -12.27 1.49
N LYS A 156 1.27 -12.83 0.51
CA LYS A 156 2.66 -12.45 0.20
C LYS A 156 2.84 -11.68 -1.10
N LEU A 157 1.84 -11.66 -1.98
CA LEU A 157 1.94 -11.01 -3.29
C LEU A 157 1.87 -9.48 -3.21
N SER A 158 1.31 -8.93 -2.14
CA SER A 158 1.26 -7.48 -1.91
C SER A 158 1.48 -7.22 -0.42
N PRO A 159 2.69 -6.82 0.01
CA PRO A 159 2.98 -6.59 1.42
C PRO A 159 1.95 -5.67 2.09
N GLY A 160 1.49 -6.04 3.28
CA GLY A 160 0.45 -5.32 4.02
C GLY A 160 -0.99 -5.60 3.56
N HIS A 161 -1.20 -6.47 2.57
CA HIS A 161 -2.51 -6.83 2.06
C HIS A 161 -2.68 -8.35 1.89
N ILE A 162 -3.91 -8.80 2.01
CA ILE A 162 -4.37 -10.09 1.52
C ILE A 162 -4.98 -9.84 0.14
N MET A 163 -4.48 -10.53 -0.89
CA MET A 163 -4.99 -10.42 -2.25
C MET A 163 -5.78 -11.66 -2.64
N PHE A 164 -7.02 -11.45 -3.09
CA PHE A 164 -7.90 -12.44 -3.67
C PHE A 164 -7.91 -12.31 -5.19
N ARG A 165 -7.84 -13.42 -5.91
CA ARG A 165 -7.79 -13.43 -7.38
C ARG A 165 -8.63 -14.56 -7.95
N THR A 166 -9.30 -14.28 -9.05
CA THR A 166 -9.96 -15.30 -9.88
C THR A 166 -8.95 -16.07 -10.74
N SER A 167 -9.45 -17.12 -11.38
CA SER A 167 -8.67 -17.97 -12.28
C SER A 167 -8.24 -17.26 -13.55
N ALA A 168 -9.17 -16.51 -14.15
CA ALA A 168 -8.92 -15.71 -15.32
C ALA A 168 -7.93 -14.59 -14.97
N ALA A 169 -6.91 -14.44 -15.82
CA ALA A 169 -5.98 -13.33 -15.71
C ALA A 169 -6.73 -12.02 -15.97
N LEU A 170 -6.46 -11.03 -15.14
CA LEU A 170 -6.88 -9.67 -15.40
C LEU A 170 -5.91 -9.08 -16.44
N ASP A 171 -6.41 -8.74 -17.63
CA ASP A 171 -5.60 -8.01 -18.61
C ASP A 171 -5.24 -6.63 -18.04
N SER A 172 -3.99 -6.23 -18.25
CA SER A 172 -3.35 -5.11 -17.56
C SER A 172 -3.49 -3.77 -18.29
N SER A 173 -4.07 -3.77 -19.49
CA SER A 173 -4.13 -2.59 -20.36
C SER A 173 -5.16 -1.56 -19.87
N ASP A 174 -6.40 -1.99 -19.56
CA ASP A 174 -7.52 -1.10 -19.19
C ASP A 174 -8.22 -1.56 -17.91
N ILE A 175 -7.74 -1.08 -16.76
CA ILE A 175 -8.23 -1.46 -15.44
C ILE A 175 -9.03 -0.33 -14.78
N ILE A 176 -10.14 -0.68 -14.14
CA ILE A 176 -10.92 0.16 -13.22
C ILE A 176 -10.67 -0.29 -11.78
N ARG A 177 -10.47 0.67 -10.88
CA ARG A 177 -10.17 0.44 -9.47
C ARG A 177 -11.29 0.98 -8.60
N PHE A 178 -11.89 0.13 -7.78
CA PHE A 178 -12.86 0.52 -6.75
C PHE A 178 -12.21 0.51 -5.37
N TYR A 179 -12.52 1.51 -4.56
CA TYR A 179 -11.93 1.75 -3.26
C TYR A 179 -13.00 1.74 -2.18
N TRP A 180 -12.77 0.98 -1.11
CA TRP A 180 -13.64 0.98 0.07
C TRP A 180 -12.95 1.58 1.29
N HIS A 181 -13.56 2.62 1.86
CA HIS A 181 -13.26 3.14 3.18
C HIS A 181 -14.02 2.33 4.24
N ILE A 182 -13.64 1.05 4.34
CA ILE A 182 -14.25 0.05 5.21
C ILE A 182 -13.61 0.09 6.61
N LEU A 183 -14.37 -0.21 7.65
CA LEU A 183 -13.86 -0.47 9.01
C LEU A 183 -13.24 -1.86 9.11
N PRO A 184 -12.29 -2.11 10.04
CA PRO A 184 -11.74 -3.46 10.26
C PRO A 184 -12.83 -4.53 10.42
N ARG A 185 -13.85 -4.28 11.26
CA ARG A 185 -14.96 -5.21 11.48
C ARG A 185 -15.74 -5.61 10.21
N GLY A 186 -15.70 -4.77 9.17
CA GLY A 186 -16.37 -5.02 7.89
C GLY A 186 -15.50 -5.72 6.84
N ALA A 187 -14.20 -5.89 7.09
CA ALA A 187 -13.26 -6.41 6.10
C ALA A 187 -13.63 -7.82 5.61
N ALA A 188 -13.95 -8.73 6.55
CA ALA A 188 -14.40 -10.08 6.21
C ALA A 188 -15.74 -10.08 5.47
N ALA A 189 -16.70 -9.25 5.88
CA ALA A 189 -17.99 -9.12 5.20
C ALA A 189 -17.83 -8.60 3.76
N LEU A 190 -16.94 -7.62 3.55
CA LEU A 190 -16.62 -7.10 2.23
C LEU A 190 -15.96 -8.17 1.35
N THR A 191 -15.00 -8.93 1.88
CA THR A 191 -14.40 -10.06 1.15
C THR A 191 -15.46 -11.06 0.73
N ARG A 192 -16.36 -11.45 1.63
CA ARG A 192 -17.45 -12.38 1.32
C ARG A 192 -18.36 -11.82 0.22
N ALA A 193 -18.75 -10.55 0.31
CA ALA A 193 -19.62 -9.90 -0.66
C ALA A 193 -18.97 -9.81 -2.05
N VAL A 194 -17.74 -9.29 -2.15
CA VAL A 194 -17.01 -9.14 -3.42
C VAL A 194 -16.79 -10.51 -4.08
N THR A 195 -16.23 -11.46 -3.33
CA THR A 195 -15.90 -12.79 -3.89
C THR A 195 -17.13 -13.63 -4.19
N GLY A 196 -18.19 -13.51 -3.38
CA GLY A 196 -19.43 -14.27 -3.56
C GLY A 196 -20.35 -13.70 -4.65
N VAL A 197 -20.31 -12.39 -4.90
CA VAL A 197 -21.09 -11.76 -5.97
C VAL A 197 -20.37 -11.86 -7.31
N LEU A 198 -19.07 -11.54 -7.38
CA LEU A 198 -18.34 -11.50 -8.64
C LEU A 198 -17.80 -12.86 -9.08
N GLY A 199 -17.52 -13.77 -8.14
CA GLY A 199 -16.99 -15.10 -8.42
C GLY A 199 -17.88 -15.90 -9.38
N PRO A 200 -19.18 -16.09 -9.09
CA PRO A 200 -20.12 -16.81 -9.97
C PRO A 200 -20.32 -16.16 -11.34
N LEU A 201 -20.03 -14.86 -11.48
CA LEU A 201 -20.13 -14.12 -12.73
C LEU A 201 -18.90 -14.31 -13.64
N ASN A 202 -17.89 -15.09 -13.19
CA ASN A 202 -16.63 -15.34 -13.90
C ASN A 202 -15.85 -14.06 -14.25
N VAL A 203 -16.06 -12.97 -13.50
CA VAL A 203 -15.37 -11.69 -13.72
C VAL A 203 -13.89 -11.86 -13.33
N PRO A 204 -12.92 -11.60 -14.22
CA PRO A 204 -11.52 -11.53 -13.85
C PRO A 204 -11.26 -10.35 -12.90
N PHE A 205 -10.73 -10.59 -11.70
CA PHE A 205 -10.41 -9.51 -10.77
C PHE A 205 -9.22 -9.80 -9.87
N ASN A 206 -8.62 -8.71 -9.36
CA ASN A 206 -7.75 -8.74 -8.18
C ASN A 206 -8.41 -7.91 -7.09
N PHE A 207 -8.58 -8.46 -5.88
CA PHE A 207 -9.17 -7.76 -4.76
C PHE A 207 -8.20 -7.76 -3.58
N LYS A 208 -7.79 -6.57 -3.12
CA LYS A 208 -6.82 -6.39 -2.05
C LYS A 208 -7.52 -5.86 -0.81
N VAL A 209 -7.22 -6.43 0.35
CA VAL A 209 -7.70 -5.95 1.65
C VAL A 209 -6.51 -5.83 2.58
N ILE A 210 -6.44 -4.75 3.34
CA ILE A 210 -5.39 -4.56 4.35
C ILE A 210 -5.38 -5.72 5.35
N ASP A 211 -4.18 -6.21 5.69
CA ASP A 211 -3.99 -7.43 6.48
C ASP A 211 -3.91 -7.20 8.00
N ARG A 212 -3.93 -5.94 8.46
CA ARG A 212 -3.81 -5.53 9.86
C ARG A 212 -4.84 -4.47 10.24
N PRO A 213 -5.59 -4.64 11.35
CA PRO A 213 -6.59 -3.66 11.80
C PRO A 213 -6.04 -2.24 11.99
N ALA A 214 -4.81 -2.11 12.49
CA ALA A 214 -4.16 -0.83 12.75
C ALA A 214 -3.95 0.05 11.50
N ASN A 215 -4.01 -0.55 10.31
CA ASN A 215 -3.75 0.14 9.04
C ASN A 215 -5.05 0.58 8.34
N PHE A 216 -6.21 0.48 8.99
CA PHE A 216 -7.53 0.88 8.45
C PHE A 216 -7.84 2.37 8.70
N ASP A 217 -6.85 3.23 8.91
CA ASP A 217 -7.01 4.66 9.12
C ASP A 217 -6.98 5.48 7.81
N ARG A 218 -6.97 4.77 6.68
CA ARG A 218 -6.95 5.23 5.30
C ARG A 218 -8.24 4.88 4.55
N CYS A 219 -8.57 5.66 3.51
CA CYS A 219 -9.80 5.53 2.74
C CYS A 219 -9.79 4.41 1.69
N ASP A 220 -8.62 3.83 1.37
CA ASP A 220 -8.45 2.72 0.43
C ASP A 220 -8.08 1.41 1.15
N ALA A 221 -8.75 1.13 2.27
CA ALA A 221 -8.49 -0.06 3.08
C ALA A 221 -8.80 -1.38 2.34
N ALA A 222 -9.63 -1.33 1.30
CA ALA A 222 -9.77 -2.39 0.32
C ALA A 222 -9.88 -1.83 -1.10
N VAL A 223 -9.30 -2.54 -2.07
CA VAL A 223 -9.23 -2.13 -3.49
C VAL A 223 -9.56 -3.30 -4.41
N LEU A 224 -10.56 -3.15 -5.27
CA LEU A 224 -10.92 -4.10 -6.32
C LEU A 224 -10.41 -3.57 -7.67
N TYR A 225 -9.77 -4.45 -8.44
CA TYR A 225 -9.28 -4.19 -9.78
C TYR A 225 -10.06 -5.09 -10.75
N VAL A 226 -10.71 -4.49 -11.74
CA VAL A 226 -11.47 -5.18 -12.80
C VAL A 226 -11.14 -4.56 -14.16
N GLY A 227 -11.34 -5.32 -15.23
CA GLY A 227 -11.18 -4.79 -16.59
C GLY A 227 -12.30 -3.81 -16.92
N ARG A 228 -12.01 -2.77 -17.72
CA ARG A 228 -13.03 -1.82 -18.20
C ARG A 228 -14.14 -2.52 -18.97
N ASP A 229 -13.79 -3.55 -19.74
CA ASP A 229 -14.70 -4.43 -20.48
C ASP A 229 -15.70 -5.19 -19.57
N GLN A 230 -15.37 -5.37 -18.29
CA GLN A 230 -16.21 -6.05 -17.31
C GLN A 230 -17.23 -5.11 -16.64
N MET A 231 -17.17 -3.80 -16.90
CA MET A 231 -18.03 -2.80 -16.26
C MET A 231 -19.54 -3.03 -16.46
N PRO A 232 -20.03 -3.50 -17.63
CA PRO A 232 -21.44 -3.87 -17.79
C PRO A 232 -21.92 -4.97 -16.83
N ILE A 233 -21.02 -5.80 -16.30
CA ILE A 233 -21.31 -6.86 -15.33
C ILE A 233 -21.07 -6.35 -13.90
N VAL A 234 -19.95 -5.66 -13.68
CA VAL A 234 -19.53 -5.20 -12.34
C VAL A 234 -20.38 -4.04 -11.85
N GLY A 235 -20.72 -3.08 -12.70
CA GLY A 235 -21.51 -1.89 -12.35
C GLY A 235 -22.82 -2.26 -11.65
N PRO A 236 -23.70 -3.09 -12.26
CA PRO A 236 -24.94 -3.56 -11.64
C PRO A 236 -24.77 -4.39 -10.36
N ALA A 237 -23.59 -4.98 -10.12
CA ALA A 237 -23.29 -5.77 -8.93
C ALA A 237 -22.89 -4.91 -7.71
N LEU A 238 -22.40 -3.68 -7.92
CA LEU A 238 -21.92 -2.80 -6.86
C LEU A 238 -22.98 -2.43 -5.80
N PRO A 239 -24.25 -2.12 -6.14
CA PRO A 239 -25.28 -1.85 -5.14
C PRO A 239 -25.47 -3.00 -4.13
N GLN A 240 -25.43 -4.25 -4.60
CA GLN A 240 -25.55 -5.42 -3.74
C GLN A 240 -24.36 -5.54 -2.79
N ILE A 241 -23.14 -5.38 -3.31
CA ILE A 241 -21.90 -5.42 -2.50
C ILE A 241 -21.92 -4.29 -1.46
N HIS A 242 -22.28 -3.07 -1.87
CA HIS A 242 -22.33 -1.90 -0.99
C HIS A 242 -23.35 -2.08 0.14
N LYS A 243 -24.57 -2.52 -0.18
CA LYS A 243 -25.62 -2.81 0.81
C LYS A 243 -25.17 -3.82 1.85
N ALA A 244 -24.43 -4.86 1.45
CA ALA A 244 -23.95 -5.91 2.35
C ALA A 244 -22.96 -5.40 3.42
N VAL A 245 -22.32 -4.25 3.20
CA VAL A 245 -21.29 -3.71 4.11
C VAL A 245 -21.55 -2.29 4.60
N HIS A 246 -22.69 -1.68 4.22
CA HIS A 246 -23.02 -0.28 4.44
C HIS A 246 -22.72 0.23 5.87
N ASP A 247 -23.08 -0.56 6.89
CA ASP A 247 -22.94 -0.19 8.30
C ASP A 247 -21.49 -0.27 8.82
N SER A 248 -20.62 -0.88 8.03
CA SER A 248 -19.19 -0.94 8.26
C SER A 248 -18.40 0.09 7.44
N LEU A 249 -19.05 0.89 6.60
CA LEU A 249 -18.39 1.94 5.81
C LEU A 249 -18.25 3.23 6.62
N ARG A 250 -17.15 3.93 6.39
CA ARG A 250 -16.92 5.32 6.83
C ARG A 250 -17.21 6.30 5.70
N ASP A 251 -17.48 7.55 6.06
CA ASP A 251 -17.57 8.63 5.08
C ASP A 251 -16.19 8.98 4.50
N GLY A 252 -16.17 9.55 3.31
CA GLY A 252 -14.96 9.96 2.61
C GLY A 252 -14.31 8.86 1.76
N TRP A 253 -13.39 9.29 0.89
CA TRP A 253 -12.74 8.50 -0.16
C TRP A 253 -11.30 8.96 -0.35
N PRO A 254 -10.41 8.17 -0.97
CA PRO A 254 -9.08 8.64 -1.31
C PRO A 254 -9.15 9.89 -2.20
N ALA A 255 -8.23 10.84 -2.01
CA ALA A 255 -8.29 12.10 -2.74
C ALA A 255 -8.17 11.85 -4.24
N LEU A 256 -8.82 12.70 -5.05
CA LEU A 256 -8.81 12.62 -6.52
C LEU A 256 -9.51 11.39 -7.12
N THR A 257 -10.20 10.58 -6.30
CA THR A 257 -11.10 9.52 -6.78
C THR A 257 -12.53 10.05 -6.93
N LEU A 258 -13.33 9.43 -7.79
CA LEU A 258 -14.76 9.73 -7.90
C LEU A 258 -15.53 8.99 -6.81
N GLY A 259 -16.12 9.72 -5.86
CA GLY A 259 -17.00 9.15 -4.84
C GLY A 259 -18.32 8.68 -5.44
N LEU A 260 -18.66 7.41 -5.29
CA LEU A 260 -19.89 6.79 -5.80
C LEU A 260 -20.99 6.69 -4.74
N ALA A 261 -20.61 6.39 -3.50
CA ALA A 261 -21.50 6.30 -2.35
C ALA A 261 -20.70 6.45 -1.05
N LYS A 262 -21.36 6.40 0.11
CA LYS A 262 -20.67 6.36 1.42
C LYS A 262 -19.55 5.31 1.39
N GLY A 263 -18.31 5.76 1.55
CA GLY A 263 -17.12 4.91 1.62
C GLY A 263 -16.80 4.09 0.37
N LEU A 264 -17.42 4.37 -0.78
CA LEU A 264 -17.12 3.71 -2.06
C LEU A 264 -16.71 4.75 -3.11
N ALA A 265 -15.56 4.55 -3.73
CA ALA A 265 -15.04 5.41 -4.78
C ALA A 265 -14.47 4.61 -5.95
N VAL A 266 -14.20 5.29 -7.06
CA VAL A 266 -13.64 4.68 -8.27
C VAL A 266 -12.59 5.58 -8.94
N ALA A 267 -11.62 4.95 -9.60
CA ALA A 267 -10.70 5.61 -10.51
C ALA A 267 -10.19 4.63 -11.60
N GLU A 268 -9.74 5.17 -12.72
CA GLU A 268 -9.04 4.41 -13.75
C GLU A 268 -7.58 4.19 -13.34
N ASP A 269 -7.08 3.01 -13.67
CA ASP A 269 -5.68 2.66 -13.50
C ASP A 269 -4.80 3.55 -14.40
N PRO A 270 -3.74 4.19 -13.87
CA PRO A 270 -2.82 4.97 -14.69
C PRO A 270 -1.93 4.09 -15.61
N GLY A 271 -1.93 2.77 -15.44
CA GLY A 271 -1.04 1.84 -16.14
C GLY A 271 0.35 1.74 -15.50
N GLY A 272 1.24 0.97 -16.14
CA GLY A 272 2.66 0.87 -15.74
C GLY A 272 2.92 0.26 -14.35
N GLY A 273 1.94 -0.43 -13.76
CA GLY A 273 2.06 -1.05 -12.44
C GLY A 273 2.08 -0.08 -11.25
N GLN A 274 1.86 1.21 -11.48
CA GLN A 274 1.89 2.23 -10.43
C GLN A 274 0.60 2.28 -9.60
N SER A 275 0.72 2.67 -8.33
CA SER A 275 -0.45 3.04 -7.52
C SER A 275 -1.09 4.31 -8.08
N PHE A 276 -2.43 4.40 -8.08
CA PHE A 276 -3.17 5.56 -8.59
C PHE A 276 -2.83 6.80 -7.75
N GLY A 277 -2.84 6.64 -6.42
CA GLY A 277 -2.46 7.71 -5.50
C GLY A 277 -1.03 8.18 -5.70
N MET A 278 -0.08 7.26 -5.91
CA MET A 278 1.32 7.64 -6.18
C MET A 278 1.43 8.41 -7.50
N ALA A 279 0.80 7.93 -8.58
CA ALA A 279 0.81 8.61 -9.86
C ALA A 279 0.26 10.05 -9.76
N ARG A 280 -0.87 10.24 -9.06
CA ARG A 280 -1.45 11.59 -8.87
C ARG A 280 -0.65 12.46 -7.90
N CYS A 281 -0.15 11.90 -6.80
CA CYS A 281 0.70 12.63 -5.85
C CYS A 281 2.05 13.04 -6.47
N GLY A 282 2.62 12.24 -7.37
CA GLY A 282 3.84 12.58 -8.09
C GLY A 282 3.64 13.79 -9.01
N LEU A 283 2.51 13.84 -9.72
CA LEU A 283 2.13 15.01 -10.53
C LEU A 283 1.92 16.26 -9.67
N LEU A 284 1.20 16.13 -8.55
CA LEU A 284 1.01 17.24 -7.61
C LEU A 284 2.34 17.72 -7.02
N ALA A 285 3.20 16.81 -6.57
CA ALA A 285 4.51 17.15 -6.00
C ALA A 285 5.38 17.89 -7.02
N SER A 286 5.34 17.45 -8.28
CA SER A 286 6.02 18.11 -9.39
C SER A 286 5.54 19.55 -9.58
N ALA A 287 4.23 19.72 -9.75
CA ALA A 287 3.60 21.02 -9.96
C ALA A 287 3.86 22.00 -8.80
N LEU A 288 3.69 21.56 -7.56
CA LEU A 288 3.88 22.38 -6.35
C LEU A 288 5.31 22.88 -6.16
N LEU A 289 6.29 22.18 -6.73
CA LEU A 289 7.70 22.55 -6.65
C LEU A 289 8.14 23.45 -7.81
N GLU A 290 7.34 23.63 -8.85
CA GLU A 290 7.74 24.37 -10.05
C GLU A 290 7.06 25.76 -10.14
N GLY A 291 5.85 25.92 -9.60
CA GLY A 291 5.09 27.16 -9.72
C GLY A 291 5.14 28.13 -8.53
N SER A 292 4.98 29.41 -8.81
CA SER A 292 4.76 30.48 -7.82
C SER A 292 3.30 30.52 -7.33
N ASP A 293 2.32 30.26 -8.22
CA ASP A 293 0.93 29.98 -7.87
C ASP A 293 0.70 28.45 -7.90
N PRO A 294 0.49 27.81 -6.73
CA PRO A 294 0.28 26.37 -6.64
C PRO A 294 -0.90 25.83 -7.46
N MET A 295 -2.01 26.58 -7.58
CA MET A 295 -3.20 26.08 -8.27
C MET A 295 -3.00 26.07 -9.79
N ASP A 296 -2.42 27.14 -10.33
CA ASP A 296 -2.12 27.25 -11.76
C ASP A 296 -1.05 26.24 -12.18
N ALA A 297 -0.06 26.00 -11.31
CA ALA A 297 0.96 24.99 -11.53
C ALA A 297 0.36 23.58 -11.59
N ILE A 298 -0.58 23.26 -10.69
CA ILE A 298 -1.29 21.98 -10.70
C ILE A 298 -2.09 21.83 -11.99
N ALA A 299 -2.84 22.86 -12.39
CA ALA A 299 -3.62 22.82 -13.64
C ALA A 299 -2.73 22.62 -14.87
N THR A 300 -1.60 23.32 -14.92
CA THR A 300 -0.60 23.19 -15.99
C THR A 300 0.00 21.79 -16.02
N GLY A 301 0.44 21.26 -14.87
CA GLY A 301 1.06 19.94 -14.77
C GLY A 301 0.10 18.80 -15.14
N PHE A 302 -1.19 18.90 -14.77
CA PHE A 302 -2.21 17.94 -15.21
C PHE A 302 -2.42 18.01 -16.72
N THR A 303 -2.52 19.21 -17.28
CA THR A 303 -2.70 19.41 -18.73
C THR A 303 -1.52 18.84 -19.51
N GLN A 304 -0.28 19.08 -19.07
CA GLN A 304 0.93 18.52 -19.69
C GLN A 304 0.98 16.99 -19.63
N ALA A 305 0.41 16.39 -18.59
CA ALA A 305 0.26 14.94 -18.47
C ALA A 305 -0.93 14.37 -19.27
N GLY A 306 -1.66 15.20 -20.01
CA GLY A 306 -2.87 14.81 -20.75
C GLY A 306 -4.07 14.48 -19.85
N LEU A 307 -4.06 14.95 -18.60
CA LEU A 307 -5.09 14.69 -17.61
C LEU A 307 -6.00 15.89 -17.42
N ASN A 308 -7.28 15.62 -17.18
CA ASN A 308 -8.27 16.65 -16.85
C ASN A 308 -8.35 16.84 -15.33
N LEU A 309 -8.00 18.03 -14.84
CA LEU A 309 -8.04 18.34 -13.41
C LEU A 309 -9.46 18.29 -12.80
N ALA A 310 -10.50 18.51 -13.60
CA ALA A 310 -11.90 18.38 -13.17
C ALA A 310 -12.35 16.91 -13.07
N ARG A 311 -11.63 15.99 -13.72
CA ARG A 311 -11.89 14.54 -13.70
C ARG A 311 -10.60 13.77 -13.40
N PRO A 312 -9.94 14.02 -12.26
CA PRO A 312 -8.60 13.50 -11.99
C PRO A 312 -8.58 11.97 -11.79
N TYR A 313 -9.75 11.38 -11.58
CA TYR A 313 -9.97 9.93 -11.47
C TYR A 313 -9.92 9.21 -12.82
N LEU A 314 -9.90 9.91 -13.94
CA LEU A 314 -9.73 9.33 -15.27
C LEU A 314 -8.26 9.26 -15.68
N LYS A 315 -7.92 8.30 -16.53
CA LYS A 315 -6.65 8.23 -17.27
C LYS A 315 -6.67 9.22 -18.45
N SER A 316 -5.49 9.49 -18.99
CA SER A 316 -5.34 10.34 -20.16
C SER A 316 -6.13 9.78 -21.35
N GLY A 317 -6.87 10.65 -22.04
CA GLY A 317 -7.68 10.28 -23.21
C GLY A 317 -8.97 9.51 -22.92
N SER A 318 -9.33 9.23 -21.66
CA SER A 318 -10.60 8.57 -21.32
C SER A 318 -11.76 9.57 -21.23
N ASP A 319 -12.92 9.17 -21.73
CA ASP A 319 -14.19 9.88 -21.63
C ASP A 319 -15.02 9.44 -20.41
N GLY A 320 -14.68 8.30 -19.81
CA GLY A 320 -15.36 7.73 -18.65
C GLY A 320 -16.75 7.16 -18.95
N ASP A 321 -17.03 6.72 -20.17
CA ASP A 321 -18.29 6.07 -20.59
C ASP A 321 -18.77 4.95 -19.66
N TRP A 322 -17.84 4.18 -19.08
CA TRP A 322 -18.11 3.07 -18.18
C TRP A 322 -18.78 3.50 -16.87
N ILE A 323 -18.72 4.79 -16.51
CA ILE A 323 -19.40 5.32 -15.32
C ILE A 323 -20.90 5.16 -15.45
N ASP A 324 -21.45 5.28 -16.67
CA ASP A 324 -22.89 5.16 -16.93
C ASP A 324 -23.41 3.73 -16.71
N THR A 325 -22.52 2.74 -16.63
CA THR A 325 -22.87 1.35 -16.28
C THR A 325 -23.07 1.14 -14.78
N ILE A 326 -22.70 2.12 -13.95
CA ILE A 326 -22.83 2.06 -12.50
C ILE A 326 -24.18 2.69 -12.11
N PRO A 327 -25.13 1.92 -11.56
CA PRO A 327 -26.38 2.48 -11.06
C PRO A 327 -26.13 3.48 -9.93
N ASP A 328 -27.07 4.38 -9.67
CA ASP A 328 -27.01 5.21 -8.47
C ASP A 328 -27.12 4.33 -7.22
N ILE A 329 -26.07 4.33 -6.39
CA ILE A 329 -25.99 3.50 -5.18
C ILE A 329 -26.51 4.27 -3.97
N ALA A 330 -26.23 5.59 -3.90
CA ALA A 330 -26.71 6.56 -2.92
C ALA A 330 -25.88 7.85 -3.04
N SER A 331 -26.47 9.00 -2.69
CA SER A 331 -25.74 10.28 -2.74
C SER A 331 -24.50 10.29 -1.82
N PRO A 332 -23.30 10.57 -2.36
CA PRO A 332 -22.06 10.64 -1.59
C PRO A 332 -22.06 11.83 -0.60
N LYS A 333 -21.61 11.61 0.64
CA LYS A 333 -21.36 12.67 1.63
C LYS A 333 -19.87 13.04 1.64
N LEU A 334 -19.58 14.34 1.56
CA LEU A 334 -18.22 14.86 1.55
C LEU A 334 -17.42 14.47 2.82
N PRO A 335 -16.11 14.21 2.70
CA PRO A 335 -15.25 14.00 3.86
C PRO A 335 -15.25 15.26 4.75
N ARG A 336 -15.41 15.08 6.07
CA ARG A 336 -15.14 16.14 7.06
C ARG A 336 -13.79 15.91 7.71
N ALA A 337 -13.00 16.98 7.86
CA ALA A 337 -11.78 16.96 8.66
C ALA A 337 -12.11 16.56 10.11
N ARG A 338 -11.45 15.52 10.61
CA ARG A 338 -11.54 15.10 12.02
C ARG A 338 -10.31 15.59 12.78
N THR A 339 -10.54 16.19 13.93
CA THR A 339 -9.56 16.41 14.99
C THR A 339 -9.72 15.31 16.04
N THR A 340 -8.65 14.60 16.37
CA THR A 340 -8.62 13.66 17.51
C THR A 340 -7.27 13.77 18.24
N THR A 341 -7.31 13.58 19.55
CA THR A 341 -6.20 13.69 20.50
C THR A 341 -5.23 12.51 20.39
N ALA A 342 -3.92 12.78 20.34
CA ALA A 342 -2.86 11.78 20.20
C ALA A 342 -2.26 11.36 21.56
N ASP A 343 -1.88 10.07 21.70
CA ASP A 343 -0.97 9.56 22.74
C ASP A 343 0.31 8.99 22.06
N PRO A 344 1.31 9.85 21.81
CA PRO A 344 2.57 9.44 21.18
C PRO A 344 3.41 8.49 22.05
N ALA A 345 3.30 8.59 23.38
CA ALA A 345 4.11 7.83 24.32
C ALA A 345 3.69 6.35 24.31
N GLY A 346 2.39 6.06 24.38
CA GLY A 346 1.88 4.69 24.34
C GLY A 346 2.20 3.96 23.02
N LEU A 347 2.31 4.68 21.91
CA LEU A 347 2.70 4.09 20.63
C LEU A 347 4.19 3.78 20.55
N ALA A 348 5.04 4.70 20.99
CA ALA A 348 6.49 4.50 21.00
C ALA A 348 6.85 3.24 21.81
N THR A 349 6.17 3.03 22.94
CA THR A 349 6.29 1.80 23.75
C THR A 349 5.91 0.55 22.96
N ARG A 350 4.77 0.53 22.26
CA ARG A 350 4.33 -0.66 21.49
C ARG A 350 5.24 -1.01 20.30
N ILE A 351 5.72 -0.01 19.57
CA ILE A 351 6.67 -0.22 18.45
C ILE A 351 7.97 -0.81 19.01
N ALA A 352 8.45 -0.25 20.11
CA ALA A 352 9.64 -0.74 20.78
C ALA A 352 9.45 -2.15 21.34
N ASP A 353 8.28 -2.49 21.87
CA ASP A 353 7.97 -3.86 22.31
C ASP A 353 7.97 -4.85 21.12
N ASP A 354 7.40 -4.47 19.97
CA ASP A 354 7.44 -5.32 18.76
C ASP A 354 8.87 -5.51 18.24
N ILE A 355 9.68 -4.44 18.23
CA ILE A 355 11.08 -4.53 17.84
C ILE A 355 11.85 -5.38 18.86
N ALA A 356 11.72 -5.13 20.16
CA ALA A 356 12.39 -5.86 21.22
C ALA A 356 12.01 -7.35 21.22
N GLY A 357 10.75 -7.67 20.95
CA GLY A 357 10.24 -9.04 20.84
C GLY A 357 10.85 -9.85 19.68
N ARG A 358 11.40 -9.17 18.66
CA ARG A 358 12.09 -9.79 17.52
C ARG A 358 13.61 -9.83 17.67
N ALA A 359 14.13 -9.34 18.79
CA ALA A 359 15.56 -9.32 19.05
C ALA A 359 16.09 -10.74 19.31
N ILE A 360 17.21 -11.08 18.68
CA ILE A 360 17.93 -12.33 18.91
C ILE A 360 18.95 -12.07 20.02
N TRP A 361 18.78 -12.74 21.17
CA TRP A 361 19.59 -12.52 22.37
C TRP A 361 20.68 -13.60 22.56
N HIS A 362 21.88 -13.17 22.93
CA HIS A 362 22.96 -14.06 23.38
C HIS A 362 23.89 -13.36 24.37
N GLN A 363 24.11 -13.94 25.56
CA GLN A 363 25.03 -13.44 26.60
C GLN A 363 24.87 -11.93 26.93
N GLY A 364 23.63 -11.47 27.09
CA GLY A 364 23.33 -10.07 27.41
C GLY A 364 23.46 -9.09 26.23
N ARG A 365 23.64 -9.60 25.00
CA ARG A 365 23.69 -8.83 23.76
C ARG A 365 22.49 -9.18 22.89
N CYS A 366 22.07 -8.26 22.03
CA CYS A 366 21.04 -8.55 21.04
C CYS A 366 21.34 -7.96 19.66
N THR A 367 20.79 -8.60 18.63
CA THR A 367 20.77 -8.10 17.26
C THR A 367 19.45 -8.49 16.59
N TRP A 368 19.24 -8.03 15.36
CA TRP A 368 18.08 -8.35 14.52
C TRP A 368 18.55 -8.81 13.15
N MET A 369 17.69 -9.51 12.41
CA MET A 369 17.93 -9.82 11.00
C MET A 369 17.24 -8.76 10.14
N GLY A 370 17.98 -8.14 9.21
CA GLY A 370 17.48 -7.12 8.30
C GLY A 370 17.94 -7.37 6.87
N ALA A 371 17.25 -6.78 5.90
CA ALA A 371 17.71 -6.77 4.51
C ALA A 371 18.96 -5.88 4.42
N ALA A 372 20.06 -6.41 3.88
CA ALA A 372 21.26 -5.61 3.63
C ALA A 372 20.93 -4.52 2.60
N ASN A 373 21.00 -3.25 3.01
CA ASN A 373 21.01 -2.11 2.08
C ASN A 373 22.42 -1.93 1.54
N GLU A 374 22.92 -2.90 0.79
CA GLU A 374 23.93 -2.60 -0.23
C GLU A 374 23.19 -1.97 -1.41
N ILE A 375 23.85 -1.10 -2.17
CA ILE A 375 23.33 -0.51 -3.41
C ILE A 375 23.13 -1.66 -4.40
N ALA A 376 22.02 -2.38 -4.26
CA ALA A 376 21.69 -3.54 -5.06
C ALA A 376 21.31 -3.03 -6.43
N ARG A 377 22.06 -3.46 -7.45
CA ARG A 377 21.78 -3.18 -8.87
C ARG A 377 20.47 -3.82 -9.37
N SER A 378 19.75 -4.57 -8.51
CA SER A 378 18.53 -5.31 -8.82
C SER A 378 17.71 -5.63 -7.55
N MET A 379 16.38 -5.71 -7.67
CA MET A 379 15.46 -6.15 -6.59
C MET A 379 15.59 -7.64 -6.22
N THR A 380 16.31 -8.46 -6.99
CA THR A 380 16.45 -9.91 -6.77
C THR A 380 17.59 -10.32 -5.83
N ASP A 381 18.47 -9.40 -5.42
CA ASP A 381 19.67 -9.73 -4.61
C ASP A 381 19.59 -9.25 -3.15
N ARG A 382 18.37 -9.11 -2.60
CA ARG A 382 18.19 -8.72 -1.19
C ARG A 382 18.56 -9.87 -0.25
N ARG A 383 19.79 -9.86 0.25
CA ARG A 383 20.27 -10.80 1.27
C ARG A 383 19.82 -10.36 2.66
N ILE A 384 19.24 -11.30 3.43
CA ILE A 384 18.90 -11.09 4.84
C ILE A 384 20.14 -11.41 5.68
N ARG A 385 20.61 -10.46 6.49
CA ARG A 385 21.77 -10.62 7.38
C ARG A 385 21.50 -10.03 8.75
N ALA A 386 22.34 -10.37 9.74
CA ALA A 386 22.32 -9.68 11.02
C ALA A 386 22.63 -8.20 10.82
N LEU A 387 21.93 -7.32 11.54
CA LEU A 387 22.19 -5.88 11.52
C LEU A 387 23.62 -5.60 11.98
N ASP A 388 24.28 -4.67 11.30
CA ASP A 388 25.64 -4.22 11.63
C ASP A 388 25.63 -3.22 12.80
N ALA A 389 26.79 -2.64 13.12
CA ALA A 389 26.95 -1.68 14.22
C ALA A 389 26.69 -0.21 13.82
N SER A 390 26.13 0.05 12.64
CA SER A 390 25.90 1.42 12.16
C SER A 390 24.72 2.11 12.88
N VAL A 391 24.71 3.44 12.86
CA VAL A 391 23.62 4.26 13.41
C VAL A 391 22.42 4.33 12.46
N TYR A 392 22.65 4.18 11.15
CA TYR A 392 21.62 4.40 10.13
C TYR A 392 20.68 3.19 9.98
N ASP A 393 21.25 2.02 9.67
CA ASP A 393 20.48 0.78 9.47
C ASP A 393 20.87 -0.33 10.47
N GLY A 394 21.74 0.00 11.45
CA GLY A 394 22.34 -0.96 12.35
C GLY A 394 21.82 -0.91 13.80
N THR A 395 22.40 -1.78 14.61
CA THR A 395 22.10 -1.97 16.03
C THR A 395 22.36 -0.73 16.89
N ALA A 396 23.26 0.18 16.47
CA ALA A 396 23.52 1.43 17.21
C ALA A 396 22.34 2.42 17.09
N GLY A 397 21.67 2.49 15.94
CA GLY A 397 20.46 3.31 15.77
C GLY A 397 19.32 2.82 16.67
N LEU A 398 19.13 1.50 16.72
CA LEU A 398 18.17 0.88 17.63
C LEU A 398 18.53 1.13 19.10
N ALA A 399 19.81 1.06 19.47
CA ALA A 399 20.25 1.34 20.84
C ALA A 399 19.87 2.77 21.28
N ILE A 400 20.01 3.76 20.39
CA ILE A 400 19.62 5.16 20.66
C ILE A 400 18.10 5.26 20.87
N VAL A 401 17.30 4.68 19.97
CA VAL A 401 15.83 4.71 20.07
C VAL A 401 15.34 4.07 21.38
N PHE A 402 15.90 2.91 21.75
CA PHE A 402 15.53 2.23 23.00
C PHE A 402 16.04 2.97 24.25
N ALA A 403 17.16 3.69 24.17
CA ALA A 403 17.67 4.50 25.28
C ALA A 403 16.79 5.73 25.53
N GLU A 404 16.38 6.44 24.47
CA GLU A 404 15.43 7.55 24.55
C GLU A 404 14.09 7.09 25.09
N LEU A 405 13.59 5.93 24.62
CA LEU A 405 12.36 5.37 25.15
C LEU A 405 12.49 5.02 26.64
N ALA A 406 13.57 4.35 27.05
CA ALA A 406 13.79 3.99 28.45
C ALA A 406 13.87 5.24 29.36
N ALA A 407 14.46 6.33 28.88
CA ALA A 407 14.51 7.60 29.60
C ALA A 407 13.13 8.26 29.71
N ALA A 408 12.29 8.13 28.68
CA ALA A 408 10.96 8.75 28.63
C ALA A 408 9.86 7.93 29.34
N SER A 409 9.92 6.60 29.31
CA SER A 409 8.86 5.71 29.83
C SER A 409 9.23 4.99 31.13
N GLY A 410 10.53 4.89 31.46
CA GLY A 410 11.00 4.10 32.61
C GLY A 410 10.94 2.58 32.41
N GLU A 411 10.59 2.09 31.22
CA GLU A 411 10.38 0.67 30.95
C GLU A 411 11.69 -0.17 31.05
N PRO A 412 11.74 -1.20 31.92
CA PRO A 412 12.93 -2.05 32.08
C PRO A 412 13.31 -2.82 30.81
N SER A 413 12.33 -3.20 29.99
CA SER A 413 12.52 -3.92 28.71
C SER A 413 13.27 -3.07 27.68
N ALA A 414 12.91 -1.78 27.58
CA ALA A 414 13.56 -0.82 26.71
C ALA A 414 15.02 -0.58 27.14
N ARG A 415 15.26 -0.42 28.44
CA ARG A 415 16.62 -0.26 28.99
C ARG A 415 17.49 -1.48 28.72
N LYS A 416 16.95 -2.69 28.93
CA LYS A 416 17.66 -3.95 28.63
C LYS A 416 18.04 -4.02 27.15
N THR A 417 17.09 -3.74 26.27
CA THR A 417 17.27 -3.80 24.80
C THR A 417 18.27 -2.76 24.30
N ALA A 418 18.25 -1.54 24.83
CA ALA A 418 19.25 -0.52 24.54
C ALA A 418 20.68 -0.98 24.87
N LEU A 419 20.88 -1.57 26.06
CA LEU A 419 22.18 -2.08 26.49
C LEU A 419 22.63 -3.29 25.66
N GLY A 420 21.71 -4.19 25.32
CA GLY A 420 21.98 -5.35 24.49
C GLY A 420 22.39 -4.98 23.05
N ALA A 421 21.73 -3.99 22.47
CA ALA A 421 21.99 -3.50 21.11
C ALA A 421 23.28 -2.65 21.03
N ALA A 422 23.66 -1.96 22.10
CA ALA A 422 24.90 -1.19 22.17
C ALA A 422 26.16 -2.04 22.42
N ALA A 423 26.01 -3.28 22.87
CA ALA A 423 27.14 -4.13 23.26
C ALA A 423 28.08 -4.52 22.10
N PRO A 424 27.60 -4.83 20.88
CA PRO A 424 28.45 -5.06 19.72
C PRO A 424 29.30 -3.83 19.31
N CYS A 425 28.78 -2.62 19.52
CA CYS A 425 29.44 -1.36 19.15
C CYS A 425 30.70 -1.06 19.99
N ARG A 426 30.82 -1.65 21.19
CA ARG A 426 31.94 -1.37 22.11
C ARG A 426 33.26 -2.05 21.71
N ARG A 427 33.26 -2.99 20.76
CA ARG A 427 34.47 -3.70 20.30
C ARG A 427 35.18 -3.06 19.11
N HIS A 428 34.58 -2.10 18.40
CA HIS A 428 35.22 -1.39 17.28
C HIS A 428 36.05 -0.16 17.68
N GLN A 429 36.12 0.19 18.98
CA GLN A 429 36.96 1.29 19.48
C GLN A 429 38.25 0.82 20.20
N ARG A 430 38.58 -0.47 20.13
CA ARG A 430 39.86 -1.01 20.62
C ARG A 430 40.51 -1.91 19.58
N GLN A 431 40.82 -1.34 18.42
CA GLN A 431 41.90 -1.79 17.54
C GLN A 431 42.56 -0.54 16.95
#